data_AF-A0A3B8T0Z2-F1
#
_entry.id   AF-A0A3B8T0Z2-F1
#
_cell.length_a   1.000
_cell.length_b   1.000
_cell.length_c   1.000
_cell.angle_alpha   90.00
_cell.angle_beta   90.00
_cell.angle_gamma   90.00
#
_symmetry.space_group_name_H-M   'P 1'
#
loop_
_entity.id
_entity.type
_entity.pdbx_description
1 polymer ?
#
loop_
_entity_poly.entity_id
_entity_poly.type
_entity_poly.pdbx_seq_one_letter_code
_entity_poly.pdbx_strand_id
1 'polypeptide(L)'
;VGDTREIALSLTSRGVNANGIETYRVTAGRTIFLQDRGVTLSGNAETTDQGPLVIESTARLAESLHWNTRFSSVADGETMDTATNEVKYKTSETDYVTQRIVWDNDAATRTDLYISNQIGQDWRFLAGTQWEPNTEQRVNQVVGIEYESCCWRAAVVHAYERDQVTSTNGGHSVKLQVELKGLGVLGRGASSIMERLLEGYELSEARY
;
A
#
# COMPACT_ATOMS: atom_id res chain seq x y z
N VAL A 1 -13.26 26.16 14.94
CA VAL A 1 -13.64 26.91 13.73
C VAL A 1 -12.54 27.93 13.50
N GLY A 2 -11.77 27.81 12.41
CA GLY A 2 -10.64 28.70 12.10
C GLY A 2 -11.08 29.87 11.23
N ASP A 3 -10.38 31.00 11.37
CA ASP A 3 -10.39 32.07 10.38
C ASP A 3 -9.52 31.58 9.21
N THR A 4 -10.11 31.42 8.02
CA THR A 4 -9.38 31.01 6.83
C THR A 4 -9.99 31.64 5.60
N ARG A 5 -9.17 32.42 4.88
CA ARG A 5 -9.46 32.91 3.54
C ARG A 5 -8.49 32.26 2.58
N GLU A 6 -8.99 31.38 1.72
CA GLU A 6 -8.13 30.53 0.89
C GLU A 6 -8.72 30.27 -0.49
N ILE A 7 -7.85 29.92 -1.42
CA ILE A 7 -8.18 29.45 -2.77
C ILE A 7 -7.42 28.14 -2.98
N ALA A 8 -8.13 27.04 -3.24
CA ALA A 8 -7.52 25.79 -3.66
C ALA A 8 -7.44 25.74 -5.18
N LEU A 9 -6.23 25.49 -5.71
CA LEU A 9 -5.97 25.32 -7.14
C LEU A 9 -5.48 23.91 -7.40
N SER A 10 -6.07 23.24 -8.38
CA SER A 10 -5.60 21.93 -8.84
C SER A 10 -5.68 21.82 -10.36
N LEU A 11 -4.74 21.07 -10.92
CA LEU A 11 -4.69 20.70 -12.32
C LEU A 11 -4.67 19.18 -12.40
N THR A 12 -5.61 18.61 -13.16
CA THR A 12 -5.65 17.18 -13.46
C THR A 12 -5.45 16.97 -14.95
N SER A 13 -4.46 16.15 -15.30
CA SER A 13 -4.25 15.63 -16.65
C SER A 13 -4.62 14.15 -16.70
N ARG A 14 -5.26 13.70 -17.77
CA ARG A 14 -5.62 12.30 -18.00
C ARG A 14 -5.38 11.90 -19.45
N GLY A 15 -4.90 10.68 -19.64
CA GLY A 15 -4.72 10.06 -20.96
C GLY A 15 -5.55 8.81 -21.09
N VAL A 16 -6.13 8.59 -22.28
CA VAL A 16 -6.88 7.38 -22.63
C VAL A 16 -6.31 6.77 -23.89
N ASN A 17 -6.34 5.44 -24.01
CA ASN A 17 -5.96 4.75 -25.24
C ASN A 17 -7.13 4.66 -26.24
N ALA A 18 -6.87 4.07 -27.42
CA ALA A 18 -7.87 3.91 -28.48
C ALA A 18 -9.10 3.07 -28.07
N ASN A 19 -8.98 2.25 -27.03
CA ASN A 19 -10.06 1.44 -26.49
C ASN A 19 -10.84 2.15 -25.37
N GLY A 20 -10.52 3.42 -25.08
CA GLY A 20 -11.18 4.21 -24.03
C GLY A 20 -10.70 3.90 -22.61
N ILE A 21 -9.63 3.12 -22.45
CA ILE A 21 -9.04 2.80 -21.14
C ILE A 21 -8.10 3.93 -20.72
N GLU A 22 -8.28 4.45 -19.51
CA GLU A 22 -7.37 5.45 -18.93
C GLU A 22 -5.98 4.83 -18.71
N THR A 23 -4.96 5.43 -19.32
CA THR A 23 -3.56 4.98 -19.24
C THR A 23 -2.77 5.75 -18.21
N TYR A 24 -3.14 7.00 -17.94
CA TYR A 24 -2.59 7.76 -16.83
C TYR A 24 -3.56 8.82 -16.33
N ARG A 25 -3.38 9.20 -15.07
CA ARG A 25 -3.98 10.36 -14.43
C ARG A 25 -2.95 10.97 -13.51
N VAL A 26 -2.74 12.27 -13.64
CA VAL A 26 -1.85 13.04 -12.77
C VAL A 26 -2.63 14.25 -12.29
N THR A 27 -2.69 14.44 -10.98
CA THR A 27 -3.27 15.61 -10.33
C THR A 27 -2.20 16.29 -9.51
N ALA A 28 -2.06 17.60 -9.67
CA ALA A 28 -1.22 18.43 -8.82
C ALA A 28 -2.05 19.60 -8.30
N GLY A 29 -1.92 19.93 -7.02
CA GLY A 29 -2.67 21.02 -6.42
C GLY A 29 -2.08 21.53 -5.13
N ARG A 30 -2.49 22.75 -4.77
CA ARG A 30 -2.18 23.39 -3.50
C ARG A 30 -3.23 24.42 -3.13
N THR A 31 -3.22 24.78 -1.86
CA THR A 31 -4.02 25.90 -1.32
C THR A 31 -3.17 27.15 -1.26
N ILE A 32 -3.76 28.29 -1.61
CA ILE A 32 -3.17 29.63 -1.45
C ILE A 32 -4.01 30.36 -0.41
N PHE A 33 -3.36 30.89 0.61
CA PHE A 33 -3.99 31.65 1.68
C PHE A 33 -3.93 33.14 1.38
N LEU A 34 -5.07 33.80 1.46
CA LEU A 34 -5.23 35.22 1.15
C LEU A 34 -5.00 36.12 2.37
N GLN A 35 -4.89 35.52 3.56
CA GLN A 35 -4.66 36.21 4.83
C GLN A 35 -4.01 35.26 5.84
N ASP A 36 -3.20 35.83 6.74
CA ASP A 36 -2.62 35.15 7.89
C ASP A 36 -3.71 34.50 8.75
N ARG A 37 -3.45 33.27 9.20
CA ARG A 37 -4.40 32.48 9.98
C ARG A 37 -4.14 32.71 11.46
N GLY A 38 -5.02 33.45 12.14
CA GLY A 38 -4.85 33.83 13.54
C GLY A 38 -5.32 32.80 14.57
N VAL A 39 -6.15 31.82 14.18
CA VAL A 39 -6.69 30.80 15.07
C VAL A 39 -5.93 29.49 14.88
N THR A 40 -4.95 29.23 15.73
CA THR A 40 -4.02 28.09 15.61
C THR A 40 -3.89 27.37 16.95
N LEU A 41 -3.40 26.12 16.92
CA LEU A 41 -3.15 25.33 18.14
C LEU A 41 -1.91 25.82 18.91
N SER A 42 -0.97 26.48 18.24
CA SER A 42 0.26 27.01 18.83
C SER A 42 0.05 28.37 19.51
N GLY A 43 -1.06 29.06 19.22
CA GLY A 43 -1.34 30.41 19.69
C GLY A 43 -0.61 31.51 18.92
N ASN A 44 0.25 31.16 17.97
CA ASN A 44 0.90 32.08 17.04
C ASN A 44 0.17 32.08 15.70
N ALA A 45 0.04 33.24 15.06
CA ALA A 45 -0.54 33.31 13.72
C ALA A 45 0.36 32.59 12.71
N GLU A 46 -0.24 31.79 11.82
CA GLU A 46 0.47 31.18 10.69
C GLU A 46 0.45 32.16 9.52
N THR A 47 1.64 32.57 9.08
CA THR A 47 1.83 33.61 8.04
C THR A 47 2.18 33.04 6.67
N THR A 48 2.28 31.71 6.53
CA THR A 48 2.56 31.10 5.23
C THR A 48 1.40 31.30 4.27
N ASP A 49 1.70 31.85 3.10
CA ASP A 49 0.76 32.22 2.04
C ASP A 49 0.32 31.02 1.19
N GLN A 50 0.96 29.87 1.35
CA GLN A 50 0.70 28.66 0.57
C GLN A 50 0.64 27.42 1.47
N GLY A 51 -0.15 26.44 1.04
CA GLY A 51 -0.16 25.11 1.61
C GLY A 51 0.80 24.16 0.89
N PRO A 52 0.94 22.94 1.40
CA PRO A 52 1.58 21.81 0.73
C PRO A 52 1.26 21.73 -0.76
N LEU A 53 2.28 21.44 -1.59
CA LEU A 53 2.06 20.89 -2.92
C LEU A 53 1.73 19.41 -2.78
N VAL A 54 0.57 19.01 -3.28
CA VAL A 54 0.17 17.61 -3.34
C VAL A 54 0.16 17.18 -4.80
N ILE A 55 0.83 16.06 -5.08
CA ILE A 55 0.83 15.41 -6.40
C ILE A 55 0.36 13.97 -6.23
N GLU A 56 -0.60 13.56 -7.03
CA GLU A 56 -1.06 12.19 -7.13
C GLU A 56 -0.98 11.74 -8.59
N SER A 57 -0.42 10.56 -8.83
CA SER A 57 -0.34 9.99 -10.17
C SER A 57 -0.60 8.50 -10.15
N THR A 58 -1.41 8.05 -11.10
CA THR A 58 -1.67 6.64 -11.40
C THR A 58 -1.41 6.43 -12.88
N ALA A 59 -0.61 5.43 -13.23
CA ALA A 59 -0.27 5.12 -14.61
C ALA A 59 -0.30 3.61 -14.87
N ARG A 60 -0.90 3.23 -15.98
CA ARG A 60 -0.84 1.90 -16.57
C ARG A 60 0.21 1.89 -17.66
N LEU A 61 1.45 1.55 -17.27
CA LEU A 61 2.62 1.56 -18.15
C LEU A 61 2.56 0.43 -19.20
N ALA A 62 1.94 -0.69 -18.82
CA ALA A 62 1.59 -1.80 -19.70
C ALA A 62 0.31 -2.47 -19.19
N GLU A 63 -0.21 -3.47 -19.91
CA GLU A 63 -1.45 -4.15 -19.51
C GLU A 63 -1.38 -4.71 -18.07
N SER A 64 -0.25 -5.28 -17.69
CA SER A 64 0.01 -5.84 -16.37
C SER A 64 0.82 -4.93 -15.44
N LEU A 65 1.41 -3.84 -15.93
CA LEU A 65 2.32 -2.99 -15.15
C LEU A 65 1.65 -1.66 -14.79
N HIS A 66 1.46 -1.45 -13.50
CA HIS A 66 0.84 -0.27 -12.91
C HIS A 66 1.86 0.44 -12.02
N TRP A 67 1.84 1.77 -12.06
CA TRP A 67 2.65 2.63 -11.21
C TRP A 67 1.75 3.67 -10.54
N ASN A 68 1.86 3.77 -9.22
CA ASN A 68 1.14 4.74 -8.42
C ASN A 68 2.15 5.57 -7.65
N THR A 69 1.94 6.88 -7.59
CA THR A 69 2.73 7.76 -6.76
C THR A 69 1.85 8.81 -6.09
N ARG A 70 2.16 9.10 -4.83
CA ARG A 70 1.60 10.21 -4.07
C ARG A 70 2.77 10.95 -3.45
N PHE A 71 2.75 12.27 -3.53
CA PHE A 71 3.76 13.14 -2.96
C PHE A 71 3.06 14.33 -2.31
N SER A 72 3.56 14.73 -1.15
CA SER A 72 3.20 15.97 -0.47
C SER A 72 4.47 16.67 0.00
N SER A 73 4.57 17.97 -0.26
CA SER A 73 5.59 18.82 0.34
C SER A 73 5.10 19.41 1.67
N VAL A 74 5.98 20.03 2.44
CA VAL A 74 5.57 21.04 3.42
C VAL A 74 5.17 22.33 2.70
N ALA A 75 4.83 23.38 3.45
CA ALA A 75 4.28 24.61 2.90
C ALA A 75 5.26 25.41 1.99
N ASP A 76 6.57 25.14 2.07
CA ASP A 76 7.57 25.75 1.16
C ASP A 76 7.45 25.27 -0.29
N GLY A 77 6.82 24.11 -0.53
CA GLY A 77 6.72 23.51 -1.85
C GLY A 77 7.94 22.71 -2.31
N GLU A 78 9.00 22.68 -1.51
CA GLU A 78 10.30 22.12 -1.89
C GLU A 78 10.69 20.93 -1.00
N THR A 79 10.49 21.05 0.32
CA THR A 79 10.82 19.99 1.27
C THR A 79 9.73 18.92 1.25
N MET A 80 10.09 17.65 1.09
CA MET A 80 9.13 16.55 1.07
C MET A 80 8.61 16.27 2.49
N ASP A 81 7.29 16.31 2.64
CA ASP A 81 6.62 15.85 3.86
C ASP A 81 6.40 14.34 3.80
N THR A 82 5.67 13.86 2.79
CA THR A 82 5.41 12.44 2.59
C THR A 82 5.47 12.07 1.12
N ALA A 83 5.92 10.85 0.82
CA ALA A 83 5.72 10.27 -0.49
C ALA A 83 5.47 8.76 -0.44
N THR A 84 4.80 8.24 -1.45
CA THR A 84 4.64 6.81 -1.68
C THR A 84 4.81 6.56 -3.16
N ASN A 85 5.66 5.61 -3.53
CA ASN A 85 5.84 5.14 -4.89
C ASN A 85 5.63 3.65 -4.89
N GLU A 86 4.75 3.18 -5.77
CA GLU A 86 4.37 1.80 -5.88
C GLU A 86 4.42 1.36 -7.33
N VAL A 87 5.04 0.22 -7.56
CA VAL A 87 5.02 -0.50 -8.83
C VAL A 87 4.34 -1.84 -8.59
N LYS A 88 3.31 -2.12 -9.39
CA LYS A 88 2.57 -3.38 -9.33
C LYS A 88 2.56 -4.05 -10.69
N TYR A 89 3.13 -5.24 -10.75
CA TYR A 89 3.01 -6.16 -11.87
C TYR A 89 1.93 -7.18 -11.54
N LYS A 90 0.82 -7.21 -12.28
CA LYS A 90 -0.34 -8.09 -12.03
C LYS A 90 -0.79 -8.73 -13.34
N THR A 91 -0.71 -10.07 -13.43
CA THR A 91 -1.19 -10.82 -14.59
C THR A 91 -2.52 -11.52 -14.33
N SER A 92 -2.87 -11.75 -13.07
CA SER A 92 -4.16 -12.28 -12.63
C SER A 92 -4.46 -11.80 -11.20
N GLU A 93 -5.60 -12.18 -10.62
CA GLU A 93 -5.88 -11.94 -9.20
C GLU A 93 -4.93 -12.69 -8.26
N THR A 94 -4.36 -13.82 -8.71
CA THR A 94 -3.46 -14.68 -7.92
C THR A 94 -1.98 -14.48 -8.26
N ASP A 95 -1.67 -13.81 -9.36
CA ASP A 95 -0.31 -13.63 -9.87
C ASP A 95 0.05 -12.15 -9.89
N TYR A 96 0.79 -11.72 -8.88
CA TYR A 96 1.22 -10.35 -8.76
C TYR A 96 2.54 -10.20 -8.00
N VAL A 97 3.23 -9.11 -8.31
CA VAL A 97 4.35 -8.58 -7.55
C VAL A 97 4.08 -7.11 -7.30
N THR A 98 4.12 -6.70 -6.04
CA THR A 98 4.01 -5.30 -5.63
C THR A 98 5.29 -4.89 -4.93
N GLN A 99 5.88 -3.79 -5.39
CA GLN A 99 6.98 -3.12 -4.69
C GLN A 99 6.51 -1.72 -4.34
N ARG A 100 6.65 -1.34 -3.07
CA ARG A 100 6.25 -0.01 -2.58
C ARG A 100 7.35 0.55 -1.72
N ILE A 101 7.65 1.83 -1.88
CA ILE A 101 8.49 2.58 -0.95
C ILE A 101 7.64 3.73 -0.39
N VAL A 102 7.80 3.99 0.89
CA VAL A 102 7.16 5.09 1.62
C VAL A 102 8.26 5.97 2.20
N TRP A 103 8.10 7.27 2.01
CA TRP A 103 8.97 8.31 2.52
C TRP A 103 8.21 9.21 3.48
N ASP A 104 8.94 9.68 4.48
CA ASP A 104 8.50 10.62 5.49
C ASP A 104 9.68 11.54 5.80
N ASN A 105 9.48 12.85 5.75
CA ASN A 105 10.49 13.88 6.02
C ASN A 105 11.84 13.62 5.31
N ASP A 106 11.81 13.54 3.98
CA ASP A 106 12.96 13.24 3.11
C ASP A 106 13.65 11.88 3.31
N ALA A 107 13.15 11.03 4.21
CA ALA A 107 13.75 9.73 4.53
C ALA A 107 12.84 8.58 4.09
N ALA A 108 13.43 7.55 3.47
CA ALA A 108 12.69 6.32 3.16
C ALA A 108 12.45 5.54 4.47
N THR A 109 11.21 5.53 4.94
CA THR A 109 10.85 4.91 6.23
C THR A 109 10.41 3.48 6.06
N ARG A 110 9.83 3.10 4.91
CA ARG A 110 9.36 1.74 4.69
C ARG A 110 9.53 1.33 3.24
N THR A 111 9.96 0.10 3.03
CA THR A 111 9.84 -0.56 1.74
C THR A 111 9.14 -1.90 1.90
N ASP A 112 8.22 -2.16 1.00
CA ASP A 112 7.37 -3.33 0.95
C ASP A 112 7.65 -4.10 -0.35
N LEU A 113 7.73 -5.43 -0.25
CA LEU A 113 7.75 -6.33 -1.39
C LEU A 113 6.78 -7.48 -1.13
N TYR A 114 5.77 -7.60 -1.98
CA TYR A 114 4.76 -8.64 -1.92
C TYR A 114 4.76 -9.43 -3.23
N ILE A 115 4.69 -10.75 -3.12
CA ILE A 115 4.71 -11.69 -4.24
C ILE A 115 3.61 -12.72 -4.00
N SER A 116 2.81 -12.94 -5.03
CA SER A 116 1.85 -14.02 -5.12
C SER A 116 2.01 -14.68 -6.47
N ASN A 117 2.11 -16.00 -6.49
CA ASN A 117 2.22 -16.75 -7.74
C ASN A 117 1.50 -18.09 -7.64
N GLN A 118 0.67 -18.38 -8.64
CA GLN A 118 0.07 -19.70 -8.83
C GLN A 118 1.10 -20.62 -9.49
N ILE A 119 1.42 -21.72 -8.80
CA ILE A 119 2.34 -22.77 -9.25
C ILE A 119 1.51 -23.97 -9.69
N GLY A 120 1.43 -24.18 -11.00
CA GLY A 120 0.53 -25.19 -11.56
C GLY A 120 -0.94 -24.77 -11.38
N GLN A 121 -1.83 -25.75 -11.16
CA GLN A 121 -3.27 -25.47 -11.05
C GLN A 121 -3.73 -25.31 -9.59
N ASP A 122 -3.05 -25.97 -8.65
CA ASP A 122 -3.58 -26.16 -7.30
C ASP A 122 -2.77 -25.43 -6.21
N TRP A 123 -1.50 -25.10 -6.47
CA TRP A 123 -0.61 -24.51 -5.47
C TRP A 123 -0.47 -23.01 -5.66
N ARG A 124 -0.52 -22.25 -4.57
CA ARG A 124 -0.22 -20.82 -4.55
C ARG A 124 0.91 -20.55 -3.56
N PHE A 125 1.94 -19.86 -4.03
CA PHE A 125 3.02 -19.36 -3.19
C PHE A 125 2.79 -17.88 -2.91
N LEU A 126 2.99 -17.50 -1.64
CA LEU A 126 2.76 -16.16 -1.13
C LEU A 126 3.96 -15.75 -0.28
N ALA A 127 4.50 -14.57 -0.54
CA ALA A 127 5.59 -14.02 0.25
C ALA A 127 5.47 -12.51 0.38
N GLY A 128 5.78 -11.98 1.56
CA GLY A 128 5.71 -10.56 1.84
C GLY A 128 6.81 -10.17 2.81
N THR A 129 7.44 -9.04 2.55
CA THR A 129 8.42 -8.46 3.45
C THR A 129 8.25 -6.95 3.50
N GLN A 130 8.35 -6.42 4.70
CA GLN A 130 8.38 -4.99 5.01
C GLN A 130 9.65 -4.72 5.80
N TRP A 131 10.45 -3.75 5.36
CA TRP A 131 11.68 -3.35 6.03
C TRP A 131 11.79 -1.84 6.15
N GLU A 132 12.52 -1.38 7.17
CA GLU A 132 12.87 0.03 7.37
C GLU A 132 14.29 0.26 6.83
N PRO A 133 14.45 1.01 5.73
CA PRO A 133 15.76 1.24 5.13
C PRO A 133 16.75 1.95 6.07
N ASN A 134 16.27 2.89 6.88
CA ASN A 134 17.15 3.73 7.72
C ASN A 134 17.76 2.99 8.92
N THR A 135 17.06 1.98 9.45
CA THR A 135 17.53 1.18 10.60
C THR A 135 17.96 -0.22 10.19
N GLU A 136 17.80 -0.57 8.91
CA GLU A 136 17.96 -1.92 8.34
C GLU A 136 17.17 -3.00 9.09
N GLN A 137 16.09 -2.61 9.79
CA GLN A 137 15.27 -3.53 10.55
C GLN A 137 14.14 -4.11 9.70
N ARG A 138 13.94 -5.43 9.84
CA ARG A 138 12.79 -6.13 9.28
C ARG A 138 11.60 -5.87 10.18
N VAL A 139 10.51 -5.33 9.62
CA VAL A 139 9.30 -5.00 10.37
C VAL A 139 8.37 -6.20 10.38
N ASN A 140 7.97 -6.66 9.19
CA ASN A 140 7.06 -7.78 9.02
C ASN A 140 7.55 -8.68 7.89
N GLN A 141 7.44 -9.99 8.08
CA GLN A 141 7.72 -10.97 7.05
C GLN A 141 6.65 -12.05 7.08
N VAL A 142 6.25 -12.52 5.91
CA VAL A 142 5.30 -13.61 5.76
C VAL A 142 5.72 -14.49 4.59
N VAL A 143 5.62 -15.79 4.79
CA VAL A 143 5.73 -16.77 3.71
C VAL A 143 4.61 -17.79 3.90
N GLY A 144 3.87 -18.03 2.83
CA GLY A 144 2.69 -18.87 2.81
C GLY A 144 2.69 -19.77 1.59
N ILE A 145 2.15 -20.97 1.78
CA ILE A 145 1.79 -21.87 0.69
C ILE A 145 0.35 -22.27 0.91
N GLU A 146 -0.44 -22.16 -0.15
CA GLU A 146 -1.81 -22.65 -0.20
C GLU A 146 -1.90 -23.78 -1.23
N TYR A 147 -2.68 -24.80 -0.89
CA TYR A 147 -3.13 -25.83 -1.81
C TYR A 147 -4.64 -25.77 -1.89
N GLU A 148 -5.17 -25.81 -3.10
CA GLU A 148 -6.60 -25.83 -3.35
C GLU A 148 -6.97 -26.93 -4.34
N SER A 149 -8.01 -27.69 -4.00
CA SER A 149 -8.66 -28.67 -4.86
C SER A 149 -10.14 -28.33 -5.04
N CYS A 150 -10.90 -29.16 -5.75
CA CYS A 150 -12.35 -28.98 -5.93
C CYS A 150 -13.17 -29.08 -4.63
N CYS A 151 -12.67 -29.76 -3.59
CA CYS A 151 -13.45 -30.03 -2.36
C CYS A 151 -12.84 -29.46 -1.09
N TRP A 152 -11.53 -29.21 -1.08
CA TRP A 152 -10.83 -28.74 0.11
C TRP A 152 -9.66 -27.81 -0.24
N ARG A 153 -9.30 -26.99 0.74
CA ARG A 153 -8.16 -26.08 0.70
C ARG A 153 -7.35 -26.24 1.98
N ALA A 154 -6.03 -26.14 1.88
CA ALA A 154 -5.16 -26.04 3.05
C ALA A 154 -4.14 -24.92 2.84
N ALA A 155 -3.83 -24.22 3.93
CA ALA A 155 -2.83 -23.16 3.92
C ALA A 155 -1.91 -23.30 5.13
N VAL A 156 -0.62 -23.10 4.88
CA VAL A 156 0.41 -23.00 5.92
C VAL A 156 1.11 -21.68 5.75
N VAL A 157 1.20 -20.92 6.83
CA VAL A 157 1.84 -19.61 6.84
C VAL A 157 2.81 -19.54 8.01
N HIS A 158 4.01 -19.06 7.73
CA HIS A 158 4.95 -18.60 8.73
C HIS A 158 5.09 -17.09 8.61
N ALA A 159 4.98 -16.40 9.75
CA ALA A 159 5.15 -14.96 9.81
C ALA A 159 6.05 -14.55 10.96
N TYR A 160 6.75 -13.45 10.76
CA TYR A 160 7.41 -12.67 11.78
C TYR A 160 6.75 -11.29 11.80
N GLU A 161 6.22 -10.90 12.95
CA GLU A 161 5.59 -9.59 13.16
C GLU A 161 6.30 -8.90 14.32
N ARG A 162 6.59 -7.61 14.17
CA ARG A 162 7.11 -6.79 15.27
C ARG A 162 5.96 -6.32 16.16
N ASP A 163 6.02 -6.60 17.46
CA ASP A 163 4.89 -6.42 18.38
C ASP A 163 4.53 -4.95 18.62
N GLN A 164 5.49 -4.02 18.52
CA GLN A 164 5.30 -2.58 18.67
C GLN A 164 6.23 -1.78 17.75
N VAL A 165 5.78 -0.63 17.25
CA VAL A 165 6.59 0.28 16.40
C VAL A 165 7.88 0.74 17.10
N THR A 166 7.89 0.76 18.43
CA THR A 166 9.00 1.25 19.27
C THR A 166 9.80 0.14 19.97
N SER A 167 9.43 -1.14 19.83
CA SER A 167 10.14 -2.25 20.48
C SER A 167 10.80 -3.15 19.44
N THR A 168 12.00 -3.66 19.75
CA THR A 168 12.68 -4.68 18.95
C THR A 168 12.13 -6.09 19.21
N ASN A 169 11.11 -6.22 20.05
CA ASN A 169 10.46 -7.50 20.33
C ASN A 169 9.51 -7.82 19.18
N GLY A 170 9.79 -8.92 18.49
CA GLY A 170 8.92 -9.49 17.46
C GLY A 170 8.73 -10.98 17.70
N GLY A 171 7.62 -11.50 17.21
CA GLY A 171 7.21 -12.88 17.40
C GLY A 171 7.16 -13.65 16.09
N HIS A 172 7.73 -14.85 16.08
CA HIS A 172 7.46 -15.83 15.03
C HIS A 172 6.13 -16.53 15.30
N SER A 173 5.34 -16.70 14.26
CA SER A 173 4.11 -17.49 14.32
C SER A 173 4.01 -18.42 13.12
N VAL A 174 3.47 -19.62 13.37
CA VAL A 174 3.09 -20.57 12.32
C VAL A 174 1.60 -20.83 12.46
N LYS A 175 0.87 -20.68 11.36
CA LYS A 175 -0.57 -20.94 11.30
C LYS A 175 -0.89 -21.95 10.22
N LEU A 176 -1.79 -22.85 10.57
CA LEU A 176 -2.38 -23.84 9.68
C LEU A 176 -3.85 -23.52 9.53
N GLN A 177 -4.37 -23.71 8.33
CA GLN A 177 -5.80 -23.58 8.04
C GLN A 177 -6.21 -24.67 7.07
N VAL A 178 -7.35 -25.28 7.33
CA VAL A 178 -7.97 -26.26 6.43
C VAL A 178 -9.42 -25.86 6.23
N GLU A 179 -9.87 -25.91 5.00
CA GLU A 179 -11.21 -25.50 4.61
C GLU A 179 -11.85 -26.60 3.76
N LEU A 180 -13.04 -27.02 4.14
CA LEU A 180 -13.86 -27.95 3.36
C LEU A 180 -14.94 -27.13 2.66
N LYS A 181 -14.87 -27.06 1.34
CA LYS A 181 -15.77 -26.24 0.52
C LYS A 181 -17.21 -26.67 0.75
N GLY A 182 -18.05 -25.73 1.20
CA GLY A 182 -19.46 -25.98 1.52
C GLY A 182 -19.74 -26.58 2.91
N LEU A 183 -18.74 -26.96 3.70
CA LEU A 183 -18.93 -27.49 5.06
C LEU A 183 -18.40 -26.55 6.15
N GLY A 184 -17.31 -25.84 5.88
CA GLY A 184 -16.76 -24.85 6.80
C GLY A 184 -15.24 -24.82 6.83
N VAL A 185 -14.71 -24.03 7.76
CA VAL A 185 -13.28 -23.73 7.87
C VAL A 185 -12.77 -24.03 9.27
N LEU A 186 -11.68 -24.79 9.35
CA LEU A 186 -10.95 -25.08 10.59
C LEU A 186 -9.72 -24.17 10.68
N GLY A 187 -9.72 -23.31 11.70
CA GLY A 187 -8.74 -22.24 11.84
C GLY A 187 -8.98 -21.10 10.85
N ARG A 188 -8.41 -19.92 11.14
CA ARG A 188 -8.39 -18.75 10.21
C ARG A 188 -7.09 -17.95 10.31
N GLY A 189 -6.11 -18.48 11.03
CA GLY A 189 -4.88 -17.75 11.32
C GLY A 189 -4.00 -17.54 10.09
N ALA A 190 -4.01 -18.49 9.14
CA ALA A 190 -3.22 -18.37 7.93
C ALA A 190 -3.76 -17.24 7.04
N SER A 191 -5.06 -17.29 6.72
CA SER A 191 -5.73 -16.24 5.93
C SER A 191 -5.65 -14.87 6.60
N SER A 192 -5.89 -14.76 7.91
CA SER A 192 -5.83 -13.47 8.60
C SER A 192 -4.43 -12.84 8.65
N ILE A 193 -3.37 -13.65 8.65
CA ILE A 193 -1.99 -13.15 8.54
C ILE A 193 -1.73 -12.68 7.11
N MET A 194 -2.14 -13.46 6.09
CA MET A 194 -1.94 -13.09 4.69
C MET A 194 -2.71 -11.81 4.33
N GLU A 195 -3.97 -11.66 4.73
CA GLU A 195 -4.77 -10.43 4.54
C GLU A 195 -4.12 -9.20 5.16
N ARG A 196 -3.43 -9.35 6.30
CA ARG A 196 -2.78 -8.24 7.01
C ARG A 196 -1.41 -7.89 6.43
N LEU A 197 -0.65 -8.89 5.98
CA LEU A 197 0.76 -8.73 5.61
C LEU A 197 1.02 -8.75 4.10
N LEU A 198 0.01 -9.07 3.28
CA LEU A 198 0.10 -9.11 1.82
C LEU A 198 -1.00 -8.26 1.21
N GLU A 199 -0.60 -7.13 0.63
CA GLU A 199 -1.54 -6.33 -0.12
C GLU A 199 -2.06 -7.07 -1.36
N GLY A 200 -3.36 -6.94 -1.61
CA GLY A 200 -4.02 -7.59 -2.75
C GLY A 200 -4.20 -9.09 -2.56
N TYR A 201 -3.93 -9.62 -1.37
CA TYR A 201 -4.33 -10.99 -1.05
C TYR A 201 -5.86 -11.05 -1.00
N GLU A 202 -6.41 -11.76 -1.97
CA GLU A 202 -7.76 -12.25 -1.92
C GLU A 202 -7.70 -13.76 -1.68
N LEU A 203 -8.56 -14.21 -0.76
CA LEU A 203 -8.89 -15.62 -0.64
C LEU A 203 -9.36 -16.10 -2.00
N SER A 204 -8.75 -17.17 -2.50
CA SER A 204 -9.23 -17.83 -3.71
C SER A 204 -10.65 -18.32 -3.45
N GLU A 205 -11.64 -17.61 -4.00
CA GLU A 205 -13.02 -18.11 -4.04
C GLU A 205 -13.10 -19.25 -5.04
N ALA A 206 -13.83 -20.30 -4.67
CA ALA A 206 -13.93 -21.51 -5.47
C ALA A 206 -14.31 -21.18 -6.92
N ARG A 207 -13.42 -21.52 -7.86
CA ARG A 207 -13.81 -21.63 -9.27
C ARG A 207 -14.82 -22.78 -9.37
N TYR A 208 -16.09 -22.43 -9.59
CA TYR A 208 -17.17 -23.36 -9.91
C TYR A 208 -17.07 -23.82 -11.36
#